data_AF-A0A6V7ILL4-F1
#
_entry.id   AF-A0A6V7ILL4-F1
#
_cell.length_a   1.000
_cell.length_b   1.000
_cell.length_c   1.000
_cell.angle_alpha   90.00
_cell.angle_beta   90.00
_cell.angle_gamma   90.00
#
_symmetry.space_group_name_H-M   'P 1'
#
loop_
_entity.id
_entity.type
_entity.pdbx_description
1 polymer ?
#
loop_
_entity_poly.entity_id
_entity_poly.type
_entity_poly.pdbx_seq_one_letter_code
_entity_poly.pdbx_strand_id
1 'polypeptide(L)' 'DPFVFHALYIIICQKKDEGMSLIDLSRQCRLALSVKKTLVFAHLSEDGEQVIYQSIFWEPGMYNPFMSK' A
#
# COMPACT_ATOMS: atom_id res chain seq x y z
N ASP A 1 16.46 -10.17 -0.12
CA ASP A 1 17.25 -10.52 1.07
C ASP A 1 17.08 -9.42 2.12
N PRO A 2 16.42 -9.70 3.25
CA PRO A 2 16.20 -8.70 4.32
C PRO A 2 17.49 -8.26 5.03
N PHE A 3 18.60 -8.99 4.91
CA PHE A 3 19.89 -8.61 5.48
C PHE A 3 20.64 -7.60 4.62
N VAL A 4 20.33 -7.54 3.32
CA VAL A 4 21.07 -6.73 2.33
C VAL A 4 20.23 -5.58 1.79
N PHE A 5 18.90 -5.73 1.73
CA PHE A 5 18.01 -4.76 1.11
C PHE A 5 16.88 -4.32 2.04
N HIS A 6 16.55 -3.03 1.98
CA HIS A 6 15.36 -2.51 2.62
C HIS A 6 14.10 -3.02 1.91
N ALA A 7 13.05 -3.27 2.71
CA ALA A 7 11.73 -3.57 2.17
C ALA A 7 11.22 -2.42 1.30
N LEU A 8 10.61 -2.77 0.16
CA LEU A 8 10.04 -1.82 -0.80
C LEU A 8 8.59 -1.44 -0.47
N TYR A 9 7.85 -2.34 0.17
CA TYR A 9 6.41 -2.22 0.38
C TYR A 9 6.05 -2.24 1.86
N ILE A 10 4.98 -1.54 2.20
CA ILE A 10 4.20 -1.73 3.42
C ILE A 10 2.85 -2.28 2.98
N ILE A 11 2.50 -3.49 3.41
CA ILE A 11 1.24 -4.14 3.04
C ILE A 11 0.28 -4.09 4.23
N ILE A 12 -0.90 -3.51 4.01
CA ILE A 12 -2.00 -3.50 4.98
C ILE A 12 -3.06 -4.49 4.50
N CYS A 13 -3.24 -5.56 5.27
CA CYS A 13 -4.31 -6.52 5.04
C CYS A 13 -5.59 -6.00 5.70
N GLN A 14 -6.65 -5.87 4.93
CA GLN A 14 -7.97 -5.44 5.42
C GLN A 14 -9.07 -6.23 4.74
N LYS A 15 -10.25 -6.30 5.37
CA LYS A 15 -11.42 -6.86 4.67
C LYS A 15 -11.91 -5.85 3.63
N LYS A 16 -12.49 -6.32 2.53
CA LYS A 16 -13.06 -5.45 1.49
C LYS A 16 -14.09 -4.47 2.05
N ASP A 17 -14.91 -4.93 3.00
CA ASP A 17 -15.99 -4.15 3.61
C ASP A 17 -15.56 -3.43 4.90
N GLU A 18 -14.28 -3.51 5.26
CA GLU A 18 -13.74 -2.76 6.39
C GLU A 18 -13.47 -1.31 5.94
N GLY A 19 -14.38 -0.42 6.33
CA GLY A 19 -14.25 0.99 6.04
C GLY A 19 -13.00 1.59 6.71
N MET A 20 -12.30 2.47 5.98
CA MET A 20 -11.19 3.25 6.50
C MET A 20 -11.54 4.73 6.49
N SER A 21 -11.28 5.42 7.60
CA SER A 21 -11.46 6.87 7.65
C SER A 21 -10.41 7.58 6.78
N LEU A 22 -10.74 8.73 6.19
CA LEU A 22 -9.77 9.53 5.44
C LEU A 22 -8.56 9.95 6.29
N ILE A 23 -8.75 10.11 7.60
CA ILE A 23 -7.69 10.45 8.54
C ILE A 23 -6.71 9.28 8.65
N ASP A 24 -7.21 8.06 8.79
CA ASP A 24 -6.36 6.87 8.89
C ASP A 24 -5.65 6.58 7.58
N LEU A 25 -6.33 6.73 6.45
CA LEU A 25 -5.71 6.64 5.12
C LEU A 25 -4.55 7.64 5.00
N SER A 26 -4.77 8.90 5.38
CA SER A 26 -3.72 9.93 5.34
C SER A 26 -2.54 9.61 6.26
N ARG A 27 -2.80 9.06 7.45
CA ARG A 27 -1.75 8.60 8.38
C ARG A 27 -0.91 7.50 7.74
N GLN A 28 -1.54 6.50 7.13
CA GLN A 28 -0.81 5.40 6.47
C GLN A 28 0.02 5.89 5.29
N CYS A 29 -0.53 6.76 4.44
CA CYS A 29 0.21 7.38 3.34
C CYS A 29 1.42 8.17 3.85
N ARG A 30 1.26 8.96 4.92
CA ARG A 30 2.36 9.73 5.52
C ARG A 30 3.44 8.82 6.12
N LEU A 31 3.05 7.73 6.78
CA LEU A 31 3.99 6.74 7.31
C LEU A 31 4.83 6.14 6.18
N ALA A 32 4.18 5.64 5.12
CA ALA A 32 4.86 5.05 3.97
C ALA A 32 5.81 6.04 3.28
N LEU A 33 5.38 7.29 3.09
CA LEU A 33 6.21 8.37 2.55
C LEU A 33 7.44 8.65 3.42
N SER A 34 7.28 8.71 4.75
CA SER A 34 8.38 9.02 5.68
C SER A 34 9.53 8.01 5.63
N VAL A 35 9.23 6.75 5.32
CA VAL A 35 10.22 5.66 5.17
C VAL A 35 10.51 5.31 3.71
N LYS A 36 10.00 6.11 2.77
CA LYS A 36 10.18 5.93 1.32
C LYS A 36 9.77 4.54 0.82
N LYS A 37 8.62 4.03 1.29
CA LYS A 37 8.06 2.73 0.90
C LYS A 37 6.72 2.91 0.21
N THR A 38 6.38 2.00 -0.69
CA THR A 38 5.07 1.98 -1.35
C THR A 38 4.03 1.37 -0.43
N LEU A 39 2.93 2.09 -0.18
CA LEU A 39 1.80 1.56 0.57
C LEU A 39 0.92 0.72 -0.35
N VAL A 40 0.60 -0.50 0.08
CA VAL A 40 -0.26 -1.44 -0.64
C VAL A 40 -1.34 -1.96 0.29
N PHE A 41 -2.59 -1.88 -0.13
CA PHE A 41 -3.72 -2.53 0.51
C PHE A 41 -3.93 -3.89 -0.13
N ALA A 42 -4.05 -4.92 0.71
CA ALA A 42 -4.35 -6.28 0.30
C ALA A 42 -5.70 -6.71 0.88
N HIS A 43 -6.57 -7.23 0.05
CA HIS A 43 -7.85 -7.81 0.46
C HIS A 43 -8.16 -9.05 -0.39
N LEU A 44 -8.98 -9.95 0.13
CA LEU A 44 -9.46 -11.09 -0.65
C LEU A 44 -10.48 -10.63 -1.70
N SER A 45 -10.47 -11.30 -2.86
CA SER A 45 -11.56 -11.24 -3.84
C SER A 45 -12.88 -11.71 -3.23
N GLU A 46 -14.00 -11.39 -3.88
CA GLU A 46 -15.34 -11.75 -3.37
C GLU A 46 -15.54 -13.26 -3.23
N ASP A 47 -14.91 -14.05 -4.10
CA ASP A 47 -14.90 -15.52 -4.06
C ASP A 47 -13.86 -16.10 -3.08
N GLY A 48 -12.97 -15.28 -2.52
CA GLY A 48 -11.93 -15.70 -1.59
C GLY A 48 -10.74 -16.44 -2.22
N GLU A 49 -10.73 -16.61 -3.56
CA GLU A 49 -9.71 -17.40 -4.27
C GLU A 49 -8.43 -16.59 -4.58
N GLN A 50 -8.51 -15.27 -4.53
CA GLN A 50 -7.41 -14.38 -4.93
C GLN A 50 -7.19 -13.28 -3.90
N VAL A 51 -5.93 -12.82 -3.80
CA VAL A 51 -5.59 -11.59 -3.07
C VAL A 51 -5.45 -10.45 -4.07
N ILE A 52 -6.27 -9.42 -3.89
CA ILE A 52 -6.25 -8.19 -4.67
C ILE A 52 -5.33 -7.20 -3.97
N TYR A 53 -4.41 -6.62 -4.72
CA TYR A 53 -3.45 -5.62 -4.25
C TYR A 53 -3.73 -4.26 -4.89
N GLN A 54 -3.84 -3.22 -4.07
CA GLN A 54 -4.04 -1.85 -4.52
C GLN A 54 -2.98 -0.94 -3.89
N SER A 55 -2.15 -0.31 -4.72
CA SER A 55 -1.17 0.66 -4.23
C SER A 55 -1.75 2.07 -4.16
N ILE A 56 -1.34 2.83 -3.15
CA ILE A 56 -1.69 4.24 -2.98
C ILE A 56 -0.40 5.04 -2.77
N PHE A 57 -0.31 6.19 -3.42
CA PHE A 57 0.85 7.07 -3.34
C PHE A 57 0.40 8.51 -3.06
N TRP A 58 1.26 9.27 -2.38
CA TRP A 58 1.04 10.69 -2.09
C TRP A 58 1.76 11.53 -3.16
N GLU A 59 1.00 12.17 -4.05
CA GLU A 59 1.51 13.07 -5.09
C GLU A 59 2.02 14.40 -4.50
N PRO A 60 3.17 14.95 -4.95
CA PRO A 60 3.98 14.52 -6.10
C PRO A 60 5.22 13.70 -5.73
N GLY A 61 5.25 13.13 -4.52
CA GLY A 61 6.50 12.77 -3.84
C GLY A 61 7.04 11.36 -4.07
N MET A 62 6.37 10.51 -4.86
CA MET A 62 6.74 9.09 -4.94
C MET A 62 6.80 8.56 -6.37
N TYR A 63 7.94 7.95 -6.70
CA TYR A 63 8.10 7.11 -7.89
C TYR A 63 7.14 5.91 -7.78
N ASN A 64 6.19 5.82 -8.71
CA ASN A 64 5.33 4.66 -8.85
C ASN A 64 5.98 3.68 -9.85
N PRO A 65 6.52 2.52 -9.40
CA PRO A 65 7.13 1.54 -10.30
C PRO A 65 6.12 0.89 -11.26
N PHE A 66 4.82 1.10 -11.05
CA PHE A 66 3.72 0.58 -11.87
C PHE A 66 3.06 1.63 -12.76
N MET A 67 3.45 2.91 -12.68
CA MET A 67 3.09 3.89 -13.71
C MET A 67 4.08 3.74 -14.87
N SER A 68 3.66 3.05 -15.93
CA SER A 68 4.30 3.25 -17.24
C SER A 68 4.01 4.68 -17.70
N LYS A 69 5.04 5.35 -18.23
CA LYS A 69 4.81 6.56 -19.05
C LYS A 69 3.91 6.24 -20.24
#